data_AF-A0A3D0S1P7-F1
#
_entry.id   AF-A0A3D0S1P7-F1
#
_cell.length_a   1.000
_cell.length_b   1.000
_cell.length_c   1.000
_cell.angle_alpha   90.00
_cell.angle_beta   90.00
_cell.angle_gamma   90.00
#
_symmetry.space_group_name_H-M   'P 1'
#
loop_
_entity.id
_entity.type
_entity.pdbx_description
1 polymer ?
#
loop_
_entity_poly.entity_id
_entity_poly.type
_entity_poly.pdbx_seq_one_letter_code
_entity_poly.pdbx_strand_id
1 'polypeptide(L)' 'VADDGEGVASAVREQLFQPGVTNGSGGAGLGLGIARRVARSFGGEIDLLDAGPEGAAFRVTLPRR' A
#
# COMPACT_ATOMS: atom_id res chain seq x y z
N VAL A 1 2.65 -9.22 0.72
CA VAL A 1 1.60 -9.30 1.76
C VAL A 1 0.28 -9.29 1.05
N ALA A 2 -0.65 -10.20 1.39
CA ALA A 2 -1.97 -10.24 0.81
C ALA A 2 -3.00 -10.44 1.93
N ASP A 3 -4.19 -9.87 1.76
CA ASP A 3 -5.36 -10.05 2.61
C ASP A 3 -6.60 -10.34 1.76
N ASP A 4 -7.65 -10.85 2.41
CA ASP A 4 -8.93 -11.21 1.80
C ASP A 4 -10.05 -10.21 2.19
N GLY A 5 -9.69 -8.93 2.42
CA GLY A 5 -10.64 -7.88 2.79
C GLY A 5 -11.49 -7.36 1.62
N GLU A 6 -12.15 -6.20 1.80
CA GLU A 6 -12.95 -5.55 0.73
C GLU A 6 -12.10 -4.97 -0.42
N GLY A 7 -10.77 -5.05 -0.28
CA GLY A 7 -9.81 -4.56 -1.25
C GLY A 7 -9.69 -3.04 -1.34
N VAL A 8 -9.05 -2.59 -2.42
CA VAL A 8 -8.76 -1.17 -2.65
C VAL A 8 -9.58 -0.63 -3.81
N ALA A 9 -10.51 0.26 -3.49
CA ALA A 9 -11.33 0.96 -4.49
C ALA A 9 -10.45 1.67 -5.52
N SER A 10 -10.80 1.56 -6.80
CA SER A 10 -10.03 2.13 -7.92
C SER A 10 -9.74 3.61 -7.75
N ALA A 11 -10.71 4.37 -7.23
CA ALA A 11 -10.60 5.81 -6.99
C ALA A 11 -9.49 6.21 -6.01
N VAL A 12 -9.10 5.32 -5.09
CA VAL A 12 -8.05 5.62 -4.09
C VAL A 12 -6.71 4.96 -4.42
N ARG A 13 -6.64 4.08 -5.43
CA ARG A 13 -5.41 3.33 -5.78
C ARG A 13 -4.22 4.27 -6.06
N GLU A 14 -4.44 5.37 -6.77
CA GLU A 14 -3.39 6.34 -7.11
C GLU A 14 -2.92 7.16 -5.89
N GLN A 15 -3.82 7.39 -4.94
CA GLN A 15 -3.55 8.22 -3.76
C GLN A 15 -3.19 7.38 -2.53
N LEU A 16 -3.24 6.04 -2.63
CA LEU A 16 -3.12 5.09 -1.53
C LEU A 16 -1.88 5.29 -0.64
N PHE A 17 -0.79 5.79 -1.24
CA PHE A 17 0.48 6.05 -0.55
C PHE A 17 0.63 7.49 -0.06
N GLN A 18 -0.34 8.36 -0.34
CA GLN A 18 -0.36 9.72 0.16
C GLN A 18 -0.81 9.74 1.63
N PRO A 19 -0.25 10.63 2.45
CA PRO A 19 -0.67 10.78 3.84
C PRO A 19 -2.16 11.10 3.95
N GLY A 20 -2.85 10.42 4.87
CA GLY A 20 -4.25 10.72 5.19
C GLY A 20 -5.28 9.93 4.37
N VAL A 21 -4.85 9.09 3.42
CA VAL A 21 -5.75 8.20 2.69
C VAL A 21 -6.08 6.98 3.55
N THR A 22 -7.37 6.79 3.83
CA THR A 22 -7.90 5.72 4.70
C THR A 22 -9.25 5.23 4.19
N ASN A 23 -9.54 3.95 4.38
CA ASN A 23 -10.84 3.34 4.00
C ASN A 23 -11.80 3.24 5.21
N GLY A 24 -11.75 4.19 6.15
CA GLY A 24 -12.71 4.28 7.25
C GLY A 24 -12.48 3.38 8.47
N SER A 25 -11.52 2.44 8.42
CA SER A 25 -11.18 1.57 9.55
C SER A 25 -10.19 2.24 10.51
N GLY A 26 -10.61 3.30 11.21
CA GLY A 26 -10.02 3.86 12.44
C GLY A 26 -8.56 4.37 12.41
N GLY A 27 -7.80 4.14 11.34
CA GLY A 27 -6.41 4.55 11.21
C GLY A 27 -6.27 5.90 10.51
N ALA A 28 -5.27 6.69 10.91
CA ALA A 28 -4.96 8.00 10.35
C ALA A 28 -4.52 8.00 8.87
N GLY A 29 -4.53 6.85 8.18
CA GLY A 29 -4.10 6.76 6.78
C GLY A 29 -2.61 7.06 6.56
N LEU A 30 -1.78 6.87 7.58
CA LEU A 30 -0.35 7.20 7.53
C LEU A 30 0.54 5.99 7.28
N GLY A 31 0.07 4.78 7.64
CA GLY A 31 0.91 3.58 7.69
C GLY A 31 1.56 3.21 6.36
N LEU A 32 0.77 3.22 5.28
CA LEU A 32 1.28 2.82 3.97
C LEU A 32 2.24 3.86 3.35
N GLY A 33 1.95 5.15 3.56
CA GLY A 33 2.86 6.23 3.16
C GLY A 33 4.20 6.16 3.89
N ILE A 34 4.18 5.87 5.20
CA ILE A 34 5.40 5.65 5.99
C ILE A 34 6.16 4.42 5.48
N ALA A 35 5.48 3.28 5.29
CA ALA A 35 6.10 2.05 4.80
C ALA A 35 6.81 2.26 3.45
N ARG A 36 6.16 2.95 2.50
CA ARG A 36 6.75 3.25 1.19
C ARG A 36 7.97 4.18 1.31
N ARG A 37 7.90 5.18 2.19
CA ARG A 37 9.04 6.06 2.48
C ARG A 37 10.22 5.28 3.05
N VAL A 38 9.98 4.36 3.98
CA VAL A 38 11.02 3.50 4.55
C VAL A 38 11.63 2.61 3.46
N ALA A 39 10.83 1.90 2.67
CA ALA A 39 11.34 1.06 1.58
C ALA A 39 12.22 1.85 0.59
N ARG A 40 11.78 3.05 0.20
CA ARG A 40 12.54 3.97 -0.67
C ARG A 40 13.86 4.42 -0.05
N SER A 41 13.92 4.60 1.27
CA SER A 41 15.18 4.93 1.96
C SER A 41 16.24 3.82 1.85
N PHE A 42 15.81 2.57 1.61
CA PHE A 42 16.67 1.43 1.31
C PHE A 42 16.87 1.19 -0.20
N GLY A 43 16.49 2.14 -1.07
CA GLY A 43 16.55 1.99 -2.52
C GLY A 43 15.50 1.04 -3.10
N GLY A 44 14.48 0.69 -2.32
CA GLY A 44 13.39 -0.16 -2.72
C GLY A 44 12.10 0.58 -3.07
N GLU A 45 11.03 -0.18 -3.24
CA GLU A 45 9.70 0.34 -3.55
C GLU A 45 8.60 -0.54 -2.96
N ILE A 46 7.42 0.05 -2.72
CA ILE A 46 6.19 -0.67 -2.38
C ILE A 46 5.13 -0.40 -3.44
N ASP A 47 4.56 -1.49 -3.98
CA ASP A 47 3.54 -1.46 -5.02
C ASP A 47 2.27 -2.19 -4.55
N LEU A 48 1.11 -1.65 -4.96
CA LEU A 48 -0.14 -2.40 -4.93
C LEU A 48 -0.17 -3.31 -6.18
N LEU A 49 -0.36 -4.60 -5.97
CA LEU A 49 -0.60 -5.57 -7.03
C LEU A 49 -2.11 -5.65 -7.32
N ASP A 50 -2.45 -6.03 -8.54
CA ASP A 50 -3.84 -6.27 -8.91
C ASP A 50 -4.31 -7.56 -8.25
N ALA A 51 -5.02 -7.42 -7.13
CA ALA A 51 -5.63 -8.50 -6.37
C ALA A 51 -7.13 -8.49 -6.61
N GLY A 52 -7.56 -8.76 -7.85
CA GLY A 52 -8.98 -8.93 -8.19
C GLY A 52 -9.94 -7.85 -7.63
N PRO A 53 -11.23 -8.18 -7.48
CA PRO A 53 -12.21 -7.33 -6.81
C PRO A 53 -12.22 -7.48 -5.29
N GLU A 54 -11.55 -8.50 -4.74
CA GLU A 54 -11.53 -8.84 -3.31
C GLU A 54 -10.09 -8.88 -2.81
N GLY A 55 -9.87 -8.33 -1.62
CA GLY A 55 -8.57 -8.30 -0.98
C GLY A 55 -7.61 -7.24 -1.51
N ALA A 56 -6.47 -7.11 -0.85
CA ALA A 56 -5.38 -6.26 -1.30
C ALA A 56 -4.06 -7.03 -1.25
N ALA A 57 -3.23 -6.88 -2.28
CA ALA A 57 -1.89 -7.45 -2.30
C ALA A 57 -0.84 -6.36 -2.48
N PHE A 58 0.13 -6.31 -1.58
CA PHE A 58 1.26 -5.38 -1.64
C PHE A 58 2.57 -6.12 -1.81
N ARG A 59 3.42 -5.60 -2.69
CA ARG A 59 4.78 -6.09 -2.93
C ARG A 59 5.79 -5.06 -2.43
N VAL A 60 6.82 -5.53 -1.74
CA VAL A 60 8.01 -4.73 -1.42
C VAL A 60 9.19 -5.28 -2.23
N THR A 61 9.87 -4.42 -2.96
CA THR A 61 11.08 -4.74 -3.72
C THR A 61 12.25 -4.02 -3.07
N LEU A 62 13.35 -4.73 -2.80
CA LEU A 62 14.58 -4.16 -2.26
C LEU A 62 15.78 -4.57 -3.14
N PRO A 63 16.80 -3.72 -3.31
CA PRO A 63 18.03 -4.09 -4.00
C PRO A 63 18.74 -5.25 -3.30
N ARG A 64 19.26 -6.20 -4.09
CA ARG A 64 20.16 -7.24 -3.57
C ARG A 64 21.58 -6.66 -3.50
N ARG A 65 22.28 -6.93 -2.40
CA ARG A 65 23.72 -6.61 -2.26
C ARG A 65 24.56 -7.48 -3.18
#